data_AF-A0AAD1D497-F1
#
_entry.id   AF-A0AAD1D497-F1
#
_cell.length_a   1.000
_cell.length_b   1.000
_cell.length_c   1.000
_cell.angle_alpha   90.00
_cell.angle_beta   90.00
_cell.angle_gamma   90.00
#
_symmetry.space_group_name_H-M   'P 1'
#
loop_
_entity.id
_entity.type
_entity.pdbx_description
1 polymer ?
#
loop_
_entity_poly.entity_id
_entity_poly.type
_entity_poly.pdbx_seq_one_letter_code
_entity_poly.pdbx_strand_id
1 'polypeptide(L)'
;MPAEAEAVHGLSDKFLSDKPTFAAVAAEFVAFIGDARLIAHNAEFDRRFINWELRNCGHDQIPIERVGDTLVLARKKFPGAKHSLDALCTRFSIDLTARDKHGALLDAQLLSRVYVELMGGRQIGMSLGQAATHEETVAVRVERSYVAPRPHAATPEELARHAAFLKLLKNPLWEQTGTG
;
A
#
# COMPACT_ATOMS: atom_id res chain seq x y z
N MET A 1 -2.43 34.55 15.01
CA MET A 1 -2.48 33.38 14.11
C MET A 1 -2.40 33.83 12.66
N PRO A 2 -1.72 33.10 11.75
CA PRO A 2 -1.78 33.37 10.32
C PRO A 2 -3.20 33.14 9.77
N ALA A 3 -3.67 34.02 8.88
CA ALA A 3 -5.04 33.95 8.34
C ALA A 3 -5.35 32.63 7.61
N GLU A 4 -4.35 32.02 6.98
CA GLU A 4 -4.49 30.74 6.28
C GLU A 4 -4.72 29.56 7.24
N ALA A 5 -4.09 29.57 8.41
CA ALA A 5 -4.29 28.54 9.42
C ALA A 5 -5.70 28.66 10.03
N GLU A 6 -6.11 29.89 10.36
CA GLU A 6 -7.46 30.19 10.88
C GLU A 6 -8.56 29.72 9.92
N ALA A 7 -8.37 29.87 8.60
CA ALA A 7 -9.32 29.39 7.59
C ALA A 7 -9.44 27.85 7.55
N VAL A 8 -8.37 27.12 7.87
CA VAL A 8 -8.36 25.64 7.85
C VAL A 8 -8.97 25.06 9.12
N HIS A 9 -8.52 25.50 10.30
CA HIS A 9 -8.93 24.91 11.58
C HIS A 9 -10.01 25.69 12.35
N GLY A 10 -10.30 26.93 11.96
CA GLY A 10 -11.31 27.76 12.59
C GLY A 10 -11.00 28.22 14.03
N LEU A 11 -9.78 27.97 14.53
CA LEU A 11 -9.28 28.48 15.80
C LEU A 11 -8.83 29.94 15.65
N SER A 12 -9.58 30.87 16.23
CA SER A 12 -9.21 32.28 16.29
C SER A 12 -8.23 32.54 17.44
N ASP A 13 -7.42 33.60 17.32
CA ASP A 13 -6.53 34.04 18.42
C ASP A 13 -7.28 34.24 19.73
N LYS A 14 -8.54 34.69 19.64
CA LYS A 14 -9.44 34.89 20.80
C LYS A 14 -9.88 33.58 21.46
N PHE A 15 -9.99 32.48 20.71
CA PHE A 15 -10.31 31.17 21.27
C PHE A 15 -9.10 30.50 21.96
N LEU A 16 -7.88 30.88 21.55
CA LEU A 16 -6.64 30.35 22.10
C LEU A 16 -6.13 31.17 23.29
N SER A 17 -6.56 32.43 23.44
CA SER A 17 -6.05 33.34 24.47
C SER A 17 -6.29 32.90 25.92
N ASP A 18 -7.31 32.08 26.17
CA ASP A 18 -7.66 31.54 27.50
C ASP A 18 -7.10 30.13 27.74
N LYS A 19 -6.38 29.55 26.78
CA LYS A 19 -5.85 28.18 26.86
C LYS A 19 -4.44 28.16 27.47
N PRO A 20 -4.05 27.05 28.13
CA PRO A 20 -2.71 26.93 28.70
C PRO A 20 -1.64 26.94 27.61
N THR A 21 -0.46 27.44 27.95
CA THR A 21 0.72 27.37 27.08
C THR A 21 1.25 25.94 27.03
N PHE A 22 2.06 25.62 26.00
CA PHE A 22 2.68 24.30 25.90
C PHE A 22 3.53 23.97 27.14
N ALA A 23 4.28 24.94 27.67
CA ALA A 23 5.09 24.76 28.88
C ALA A 23 4.29 24.31 30.10
N ALA A 24 3.02 24.72 30.22
CA ALA A 24 2.14 24.30 31.32
C ALA A 24 1.67 22.85 31.20
N VAL A 25 1.62 22.29 29.97
CA VAL A 25 1.12 20.94 29.67
C VAL A 25 2.21 19.97 29.21
N ALA A 26 3.45 20.43 29.06
CA ALA A 26 4.55 19.65 28.46
C ALA A 26 4.80 18.33 29.23
N ALA A 27 4.82 18.39 30.56
CA ALA A 27 5.03 17.21 31.39
C ALA A 27 3.89 16.18 31.25
N GLU A 28 2.64 16.64 31.22
CA GLU A 28 1.46 15.79 31.00
C GLU A 28 1.49 15.17 29.60
N PHE A 29 1.87 15.96 28.59
CA PHE A 29 2.01 15.48 27.22
C PHE A 29 3.08 14.39 27.09
N VAL A 30 4.26 14.59 27.70
CA VAL A 30 5.34 13.59 27.71
C VAL A 30 4.88 12.30 28.41
N ALA A 31 4.19 12.42 29.54
CA ALA A 31 3.62 11.27 30.24
C ALA A 31 2.54 10.55 29.41
N PHE A 32 1.71 11.30 28.69
CA PHE A 32 0.67 10.75 27.82
C PHE A 32 1.22 9.95 26.65
N ILE A 33 2.26 10.47 25.96
CA ILE A 33 2.86 9.76 24.84
C ILE A 33 3.74 8.59 25.28
N GLY A 34 4.33 8.66 26.48
CA GLY A 34 5.22 7.64 27.05
C GLY A 34 6.21 7.10 26.02
N ASP A 35 6.25 5.77 25.89
CA ASP A 35 7.07 5.03 24.91
C ASP A 35 6.30 4.64 23.63
N ALA A 36 5.08 5.14 23.46
CA ALA A 36 4.23 4.75 22.35
C ALA A 36 4.79 5.21 20.99
N ARG A 37 4.55 4.38 19.97
CA ARG A 37 4.85 4.74 18.58
C ARG A 37 3.87 5.82 18.12
N LEU A 38 4.41 6.95 17.64
CA LEU A 38 3.60 8.08 17.19
C LEU A 38 3.35 7.95 15.69
N ILE A 39 2.07 7.97 15.30
CA ILE A 39 1.66 7.88 13.90
C ILE A 39 1.02 9.19 13.50
N ALA A 40 1.56 9.83 12.46
CA ALA A 40 1.04 11.08 11.94
C ALA A 40 1.02 11.08 10.40
N HIS A 41 0.32 12.04 9.80
CA HIS A 41 0.30 12.24 8.36
C HIS A 41 1.20 13.42 8.01
N ASN A 42 2.29 13.16 7.28
CA ASN A 42 3.41 14.11 7.16
C ASN A 42 4.11 14.34 8.51
N ALA A 43 4.42 13.25 9.20
CA ALA A 43 4.86 13.23 10.59
C ALA A 43 6.13 14.06 10.90
N GLU A 44 6.94 14.35 9.88
CA GLU A 44 8.10 15.23 10.04
C GLU A 44 7.71 16.65 10.44
N PHE A 45 6.58 17.16 9.95
CA PHE A 45 6.06 18.48 10.30
C PHE A 45 5.75 18.56 11.80
N ASP A 46 4.85 17.70 12.29
CA ASP A 46 4.44 17.66 13.69
C ASP A 46 5.63 17.42 14.63
N ARG A 47 6.51 16.47 14.27
CA ARG A 47 7.71 16.16 15.06
C ARG A 47 8.62 17.37 15.22
N ARG A 48 8.81 18.18 14.16
CA ARG A 48 9.66 19.38 14.22
C ARG A 48 9.10 20.41 15.20
N PHE A 49 7.79 20.65 15.17
CA PHE A 49 7.12 21.56 16.11
C PHE A 49 7.19 21.05 17.55
N ILE A 50 6.82 19.79 17.78
CA ILE A 50 6.82 19.20 19.11
C ILE A 50 8.24 19.17 19.70
N ASN A 51 9.25 18.76 18.92
CA ASN A 51 10.63 18.71 19.41
C ASN A 51 11.23 20.10 19.68
N TRP A 52 10.77 21.13 18.98
CA TRP A 52 11.17 22.51 19.25
C TRP A 52 10.60 22.97 20.60
N GLU A 53 9.30 22.74 20.83
CA GLU A 53 8.62 23.09 22.08
C GLU A 53 9.13 22.29 23.28
N LEU A 54 9.33 20.97 23.12
CA LEU A 54 9.91 20.11 24.16
C LEU A 54 11.31 20.59 24.56
N ARG A 55 12.15 20.93 23.58
CA ARG A 55 13.49 21.45 23.84
C ARG A 55 13.44 22.76 24.61
N ASN A 56 12.53 23.67 24.27
CA ASN A 56 12.36 24.94 24.98
C ASN A 56 11.88 24.74 26.43
N CYS A 57 11.14 23.67 26.68
CA CYS A 57 10.66 23.29 28.02
C CYS A 57 11.66 22.41 28.80
N GLY A 58 12.83 22.10 28.23
CA GLY A 58 13.85 21.27 28.89
C GLY A 58 13.55 19.76 28.89
N HIS A 59 12.66 19.29 28.02
CA HIS A 59 12.36 17.86 27.84
C HIS A 59 13.16 17.24 26.69
N ASP A 60 13.34 15.91 26.76
CA ASP A 60 13.96 15.13 25.70
C ASP A 60 13.14 15.17 24.40
N GLN A 61 13.85 15.11 23.28
CA GLN A 61 13.23 15.12 21.96
C GLN A 61 12.70 13.74 21.58
N ILE A 62 11.62 13.71 20.80
CA ILE A 62 11.07 12.48 20.25
C ILE A 62 12.01 11.94 19.16
N PRO A 63 12.51 10.70 19.31
CA PRO A 63 13.40 10.05 18.35
C PRO A 63 12.65 9.70 17.06
N ILE A 64 13.35 9.74 15.93
CA ILE A 64 12.73 9.56 14.61
C ILE A 64 12.23 8.13 14.39
N GLU A 65 12.88 7.16 15.04
CA GLU A 65 12.57 5.73 15.00
C GLU A 65 11.18 5.43 15.58
N ARG A 66 10.70 6.28 16.50
CA ARG A 66 9.40 6.15 17.15
C ARG A 66 8.27 6.78 16.34
N VAL A 67 8.57 7.47 15.25
CA VAL A 67 7.60 8.19 14.43
C VAL A 67 7.32 7.44 13.13
N GLY A 68 6.05 7.10 12.89
CA GLY A 68 5.58 6.51 11.65
C GLY A 68 4.83 7.52 10.79
N ASP A 69 5.29 7.73 9.56
CA ASP A 69 4.62 8.60 8.59
C ASP A 69 3.66 7.81 7.69
N THR A 70 2.37 8.06 7.85
CA THR A 70 1.32 7.48 7.00
C THR A 70 1.38 7.96 5.56
N LEU A 71 1.95 9.15 5.28
CA LEU A 71 2.13 9.66 3.93
C LEU A 71 3.13 8.80 3.15
N VAL A 72 4.24 8.42 3.79
CA VAL A 72 5.24 7.51 3.21
C VAL A 72 4.63 6.12 2.98
N LEU A 73 3.86 5.61 3.94
CA LEU A 73 3.13 4.35 3.79
C LEU A 73 2.14 4.39 2.61
N ALA A 74 1.38 5.48 2.49
CA ALA A 74 0.43 5.68 1.41
C ALA A 74 1.11 5.77 0.04
N ARG A 75 2.24 6.48 -0.06
CA ARG A 75 3.06 6.59 -1.29
C ARG A 75 3.59 5.23 -1.74
N LYS A 76 4.04 4.40 -0.80
CA LYS A 76 4.52 3.05 -1.09
C LYS A 76 3.38 2.14 -1.57
N LYS A 77 2.20 2.22 -0.94
CA LYS A 77 1.05 1.36 -1.28
C LYS A 77 0.36 1.78 -2.59
N PHE A 78 0.35 3.07 -2.91
CA PHE A 78 -0.39 3.61 -4.05
C PHE A 78 0.43 4.62 -4.88
N PRO A 79 1.49 4.19 -5.57
CA PRO A 79 2.34 5.10 -6.32
C PRO A 79 1.54 5.90 -7.36
N GLY A 80 1.75 7.22 -7.41
CA GLY A 80 1.12 8.13 -8.38
C GLY A 80 -0.31 8.59 -8.02
N ALA A 81 -0.86 8.18 -6.88
CA ALA A 81 -2.17 8.64 -6.41
C ALA A 81 -2.07 9.93 -5.59
N LYS A 82 -3.21 10.58 -5.35
CA LYS A 82 -3.33 11.63 -4.33
C LYS A 82 -3.21 10.99 -2.94
N HIS A 83 -2.40 11.58 -2.08
CA HIS A 83 -2.10 11.04 -0.75
C HIS A 83 -2.51 11.97 0.39
N SER A 84 -3.33 12.99 0.14
CA SER A 84 -3.92 13.77 1.24
C SER A 84 -4.80 12.89 2.11
N LEU A 85 -4.95 13.24 3.39
CA LEU A 85 -5.84 12.53 4.32
C LEU A 85 -7.24 12.34 3.71
N ASP A 86 -7.79 13.36 3.08
CA ASP A 86 -9.10 13.36 2.43
C ASP A 86 -9.20 12.38 1.26
N ALA A 87 -8.12 12.29 0.47
CA ALA A 87 -8.04 11.34 -0.63
C ALA A 87 -7.99 9.90 -0.10
N LEU A 88 -7.28 9.68 1.02
CA LEU A 88 -7.23 8.37 1.69
C LEU A 88 -8.57 8.00 2.33
N CYS A 89 -9.24 8.94 3.01
CA CYS A 89 -10.57 8.72 3.58
C CYS A 89 -11.58 8.35 2.49
N THR A 90 -11.60 9.10 1.38
CA THR A 90 -12.46 8.78 0.22
C THR A 90 -12.16 7.39 -0.34
N ARG A 91 -10.87 7.04 -0.48
CA ARG A 91 -10.44 5.75 -1.03
C ARG A 91 -10.88 4.56 -0.18
N PHE A 92 -10.85 4.70 1.14
CA PHE A 92 -11.25 3.66 2.07
C PHE A 92 -12.74 3.74 2.47
N SER A 93 -13.53 4.58 1.80
CA SER A 93 -14.95 4.82 2.11
C SER A 93 -15.18 5.15 3.59
N ILE A 94 -14.24 5.89 4.18
CA ILE A 94 -14.36 6.38 5.56
C ILE A 94 -15.25 7.61 5.54
N ASP A 95 -16.30 7.58 6.35
CA ASP A 95 -17.26 8.67 6.45
C ASP A 95 -16.60 9.96 6.95
N LEU A 96 -16.79 11.03 6.19
CA LEU A 96 -16.30 12.38 6.45
C LEU A 96 -17.44 13.32 6.89
N THR A 97 -18.68 12.86 7.01
CA THR A 97 -19.85 13.71 7.33
C THR A 97 -19.77 14.38 8.69
N ALA A 98 -18.99 13.85 9.63
CA ALA A 98 -18.72 14.50 10.92
C ALA A 98 -17.72 15.68 10.84
N ARG A 99 -17.22 16.02 9.64
CA ARG A 99 -16.15 16.98 9.42
C ARG A 99 -16.68 18.33 8.95
N ASP A 100 -17.25 19.11 9.86
CA ASP A 100 -17.60 20.51 9.59
C ASP A 100 -16.37 21.45 9.60
N LYS A 101 -15.30 21.11 10.35
CA LYS A 101 -14.02 21.84 10.41
C LYS A 101 -12.84 20.89 10.62
N HIS A 102 -11.63 21.27 10.19
CA HIS A 102 -10.40 20.52 10.49
C HIS A 102 -10.02 20.70 11.96
N GLY A 103 -10.34 19.72 12.80
CA GLY A 103 -9.90 19.66 14.18
C GLY A 103 -8.84 18.57 14.35
N ALA A 104 -7.75 18.87 15.06
CA ALA A 104 -6.66 17.91 15.29
C ALA A 104 -7.15 16.57 15.87
N LEU A 105 -8.16 16.59 16.75
CA LEU A 105 -8.76 15.38 17.32
C LEU A 105 -9.49 14.55 16.26
N LEU A 106 -10.29 15.19 15.41
CA LEU A 106 -11.04 14.50 14.35
C LEU A 106 -10.08 13.95 13.29
N ASP A 107 -9.06 14.72 12.91
CA ASP A 107 -8.04 14.27 11.96
C ASP A 107 -7.23 13.09 12.55
N ALA A 108 -6.92 13.08 13.85
CA ALA A 108 -6.29 11.94 14.51
C ALA A 108 -7.20 10.69 14.50
N GLN A 109 -8.51 10.85 14.71
CA GLN A 109 -9.47 9.75 14.63
C GLN A 109 -9.58 9.20 13.20
N LEU A 110 -9.67 10.06 12.18
CA LEU A 110 -9.69 9.66 10.78
C LEU A 110 -8.39 8.96 10.39
N LEU A 111 -7.25 9.52 10.81
CA LEU A 111 -5.93 8.93 10.58
C LEU A 111 -5.82 7.54 11.17
N SER A 112 -6.37 7.30 12.37
CA SER A 112 -6.35 5.97 12.98
C SER A 112 -7.07 4.93 12.11
N ARG A 113 -8.21 5.29 11.52
CA ARG A 113 -8.98 4.42 10.61
C ARG A 113 -8.20 4.18 9.32
N VAL A 114 -7.67 5.25 8.71
CA VAL A 114 -6.84 5.17 7.50
C VAL A 114 -5.60 4.29 7.73
N TYR A 115 -4.96 4.43 8.89
CA TYR A 115 -3.76 3.67 9.23
C TYR A 115 -4.04 2.17 9.32
N VAL A 116 -5.16 1.76 9.94
CA VAL A 116 -5.59 0.36 9.97
C VAL A 116 -5.79 -0.18 8.55
N GLU A 117 -6.45 0.56 7.67
CA GLU A 117 -6.64 0.16 6.27
C GLU A 117 -5.33 0.14 5.45
N LEU A 118 -4.39 1.04 5.75
CA LEU A 118 -3.06 1.03 5.14
C LEU A 118 -2.27 -0.22 5.54
N MET A 119 -2.35 -0.64 6.81
CA MET A 119 -1.65 -1.81 7.33
C MET A 119 -2.23 -3.16 6.87
N GLY A 120 -3.37 -3.16 6.16
CA GLY A 120 -3.99 -4.39 5.63
C GLY A 120 -5.45 -4.59 6.03
N GLY A 121 -6.05 -3.64 6.74
CA GLY A 121 -7.45 -3.71 7.17
C GLY A 121 -7.68 -4.77 8.26
N ARG A 122 -8.96 -5.05 8.57
CA ARG A 122 -9.38 -6.10 9.52
C ARG A 122 -9.18 -7.53 9.01
N GLN A 123 -8.65 -7.70 7.80
CA GLN A 123 -8.38 -9.00 7.22
C GLN A 123 -6.90 -9.31 7.46
N ILE A 124 -6.64 -10.17 8.46
CA ILE A 124 -5.36 -10.86 8.59
C ILE A 124 -5.19 -11.63 7.27
N GLY A 125 -4.28 -11.15 6.42
CA GLY A 125 -4.18 -11.60 5.04
C GLY A 125 -4.17 -13.11 4.93
N MET A 126 -4.95 -13.64 3.99
CA MET A 126 -4.81 -15.02 3.56
C MET A 126 -3.40 -15.14 2.94
N SER A 127 -2.46 -15.67 3.71
CA SER A 127 -1.07 -15.84 3.26
C SER A 127 -1.03 -16.95 2.21
N LEU A 128 -1.15 -16.57 0.94
CA LEU A 128 -0.58 -17.36 -0.15
C LEU A 128 0.91 -17.04 -0.14
N GLY A 129 1.72 -17.99 0.31
CA GLY A 129 3.16 -17.82 0.47
C GLY A 129 3.83 -17.37 -0.82
N GLN A 130 3.98 -16.06 -0.99
CA GLN A 130 4.95 -15.51 -1.93
C GLN A 130 6.31 -15.65 -1.25
N ALA A 131 6.98 -16.75 -1.54
CA ALA A 131 8.43 -16.79 -1.42
C ALA A 131 8.95 -15.62 -2.26
N ALA A 132 9.57 -14.64 -1.61
CA ALA A 132 10.32 -13.61 -2.29
C ALA A 132 11.49 -14.29 -3.00
N THR A 133 11.28 -14.68 -4.25
CA THR A 133 12.37 -15.08 -5.13
C THR A 133 13.09 -13.81 -5.50
N HIS A 134 14.16 -13.52 -4.75
CA HIS A 134 15.27 -12.75 -5.30
C HIS A 134 15.69 -13.46 -6.59
N GLU A 135 15.45 -12.83 -7.74
CA GLU A 135 16.00 -13.27 -9.02
C GLU A 135 17.51 -13.00 -9.01
N GLU A 136 18.27 -13.84 -8.32
CA GLU A 136 19.55 -14.25 -8.85
C GLU A 136 19.25 -15.20 -10.00
N THR A 137 19.65 -14.83 -11.21
CA THR A 137 19.57 -15.68 -12.39
C THR A 137 20.56 -16.82 -12.28
N VAL A 138 20.26 -17.78 -11.40
CA VAL A 138 20.94 -19.08 -11.39
C VAL A 138 20.37 -19.85 -12.58
N ALA A 139 21.19 -20.05 -13.61
CA ALA A 139 20.85 -20.92 -14.73
C ALA A 139 20.65 -22.35 -14.21
N VAL A 140 19.40 -22.72 -13.93
CA VAL A 140 19.04 -24.09 -13.54
C VAL A 140 19.22 -24.97 -14.77
N ARG A 141 20.25 -25.83 -14.75
CA ARG A 141 20.46 -26.85 -15.77
C ARG A 141 19.43 -27.95 -15.55
N VAL A 142 18.34 -27.92 -16.33
CA VAL A 142 17.30 -28.96 -16.28
C VAL A 142 17.88 -30.24 -16.88
N GLU A 143 18.25 -31.21 -16.04
CA GLU A 143 18.54 -32.57 -16.48
C GLU A 143 17.23 -33.23 -16.93
N ARG A 144 17.00 -33.26 -18.24
CA ARG A 144 15.88 -33.98 -18.84
C ARG A 144 16.25 -35.46 -18.94
N SER A 145 15.62 -36.30 -18.15
CA SER A 145 15.66 -37.75 -18.36
C SER A 145 14.93 -38.09 -19.66
N TYR A 146 15.66 -38.60 -20.66
CA TYR A 146 15.05 -39.06 -21.90
C TYR A 146 14.24 -40.34 -21.66
N VAL A 147 12.94 -40.28 -21.92
CA VAL A 147 12.07 -41.45 -21.98
C VAL A 147 11.88 -41.80 -23.45
N ALA A 148 12.15 -43.05 -23.83
CA ALA A 148 11.97 -43.50 -25.20
C ALA A 148 10.50 -43.27 -25.64
N PRO A 149 10.27 -42.66 -26.83
CA PRO A 149 8.92 -42.43 -27.32
C PRO A 149 8.20 -43.76 -27.50
N ARG A 150 6.94 -43.81 -27.07
CA ARG A 150 6.08 -44.97 -27.33
C ARG A 150 5.88 -45.09 -28.85
N PRO A 151 6.09 -46.27 -29.46
CA PRO A 151 5.82 -46.43 -30.88
C PRO A 151 4.32 -46.27 -31.11
N HIS A 152 3.92 -45.16 -31.73
CA HIS A 152 2.59 -45.02 -32.32
C HIS A 152 2.74 -45.05 -33.84
N ALA A 153 1.83 -45.73 -34.52
CA ALA A 153 1.67 -45.67 -35.96
C ALA A 153 0.18 -45.68 -36.24
N ALA A 154 -0.26 -44.89 -37.22
CA ALA A 154 -1.66 -44.90 -37.65
C ALA A 154 -2.00 -46.29 -38.20
N THR A 155 -3.14 -46.82 -37.79
CA THR A 155 -3.68 -48.07 -38.31
C THR A 155 -4.07 -47.90 -39.80
N PRO A 156 -4.13 -49.00 -40.58
CA PRO A 156 -4.59 -48.94 -41.97
C PRO A 156 -5.99 -48.32 -42.12
N GLU A 157 -6.87 -48.55 -41.15
CA GLU A 157 -8.22 -47.97 -41.11
C GLU A 157 -8.21 -46.45 -40.89
N GLU A 158 -7.32 -45.95 -40.02
CA GLU A 158 -7.15 -44.51 -39.80
C GLU A 158 -6.60 -43.80 -41.04
N LEU A 159 -5.65 -44.42 -41.75
CA LEU A 159 -5.13 -43.90 -43.01
C LEU A 159 -6.20 -43.88 -44.11
N ALA A 160 -7.04 -44.90 -44.21
CA ALA A 160 -8.15 -44.94 -45.17
C ALA A 160 -9.20 -43.85 -44.88
N ARG A 161 -9.54 -43.63 -43.59
CA ARG A 161 -10.43 -42.54 -43.17
C ARG A 161 -9.82 -41.17 -43.44
N HIS A 162 -8.53 -41.01 -43.19
CA HIS A 162 -7.80 -39.78 -43.48
C HIS A 162 -7.79 -39.47 -44.99
N ALA A 163 -7.53 -40.47 -45.84
CA ALA A 163 -7.58 -40.30 -47.29
C ALA A 163 -9.00 -39.97 -47.80
N ALA A 164 -10.04 -40.55 -47.21
CA ALA A 164 -11.42 -40.19 -47.51
C ALA A 164 -11.76 -38.76 -47.08
N PHE A 165 -11.23 -38.31 -45.93
CA PHE A 165 -11.39 -36.96 -45.42
C PHE A 165 -10.71 -35.90 -46.31
N LEU A 166 -9.50 -36.17 -46.81
CA LEU A 166 -8.78 -35.24 -47.70
C LEU A 166 -9.54 -34.95 -49.00
N LYS A 167 -10.29 -35.92 -49.53
CA LYS A 167 -11.14 -35.74 -50.74
C LYS A 167 -12.31 -34.76 -50.54
N LEU A 168 -12.69 -34.47 -49.30
CA LEU A 168 -13.73 -33.48 -48.98
C LEU A 168 -13.18 -32.05 -48.95
N LEU A 169 -11.86 -31.87 -48.94
CA LEU A 169 -11.21 -30.57 -48.85
C LEU A 169 -10.81 -30.06 -50.24
N LYS A 170 -11.00 -28.76 -50.47
CA LYS A 170 -10.50 -28.09 -51.67
C LYS A 170 -9.05 -27.64 -51.42
N ASN A 171 -8.10 -28.18 -52.21
CA ASN A 171 -6.65 -27.94 -52.10
C ASN A 171 -6.02 -28.37 -50.75
N PRO A 172 -6.04 -29.66 -50.38
CA PRO A 172 -5.35 -30.12 -49.18
C PRO A 172 -3.82 -30.00 -49.31
N LEU A 173 -3.19 -29.29 -48.36
CA LEU A 173 -1.72 -29.16 -48.29
C LEU A 173 -1.02 -30.52 -48.10
N TRP A 174 -1.73 -31.50 -47.51
CA TRP A 174 -1.24 -32.85 -47.25
C TRP A 174 -0.92 -33.64 -48.53
N GLU A 175 -1.55 -33.28 -49.67
CA GLU A 175 -1.26 -33.86 -50.98
C GLU A 175 -0.18 -33.07 -51.75
N GLN A 176 0.18 -31.86 -51.30
CA GLN A 176 1.16 -30.99 -51.97
C GLN A 176 2.60 -31.27 -51.53
N THR A 177 2.81 -31.84 -50.34
CA THR A 177 4.13 -32.27 -49.84
C THR A 177 4.31 -33.77 -50.03
N GLY A 178 4.39 -34.20 -51.30
CA GLY A 178 4.46 -35.60 -51.70
C GLY A 178 5.66 -35.94 -52.58
N THR A 179 6.88 -35.48 -52.24
CA THR A 179 8.15 -36.10 -52.66
C THR A 179 9.26 -35.64 -51.72
N GLY A 180 9.64 -36.54 -50.80
CA GLY A 180 10.86 -36.49 -50.00
C GLY A 180 11.24 -37.92 -49.68
#